data_AF-A0A534SY53-F1
#
_entry.id   AF-A0A534SY53-F1
#
_cell.length_a   1.000
_cell.length_b   1.000
_cell.length_c   1.000
_cell.angle_alpha   90.00
_cell.angle_beta   90.00
_cell.angle_gamma   90.00
#
_symmetry.space_group_name_H-M   'P 1'
#
loop_
_entity.id
_entity.type
_entity.pdbx_description
1 polymer ?
#
loop_
_entity_poly.entity_id
_entity_poly.type
_entity_poly.pdbx_seq_one_letter_code
_entity_poly.pdbx_strand_id
1 'polypeptide(L)'
;MNLGGEVFMPLITEDRTTLGPIFSKFEMGTGYEVPKCDVLFVYSDIASDGSLGLGKDFTLRHLAQRAGASIAVLASNNPPEHGIVASKLSGPKRANLVWTLDRRGDAFPRFFKELFTRMKGGKSMPLAWVAIAPQYQSEAHRDLPETICQMEAGQVRFR
;
A
#
# COMPACT_ATOMS: atom_id res chain seq x y z
N MET A 1 -6.54 7.12 2.77
CA MET A 1 -8.00 7.03 2.55
C MET A 1 -8.57 5.96 3.46
N ASN A 2 -9.56 6.30 4.29
CA ASN A 2 -10.20 5.35 5.20
C ASN A 2 -11.57 4.93 4.64
N LEU A 3 -11.70 3.68 4.21
CA LEU A 3 -12.94 3.13 3.67
C LEU A 3 -13.71 2.27 4.68
N GLY A 4 -13.01 1.66 5.66
CA GLY A 4 -13.65 0.85 6.70
C GLY A 4 -14.15 1.63 7.92
N GLY A 5 -13.94 2.94 7.97
CA GLY A 5 -14.44 3.79 9.05
C GLY A 5 -13.63 3.67 10.34
N GLU A 6 -14.30 3.82 11.49
CA GLU A 6 -13.63 3.99 12.80
C GLU A 6 -12.73 2.82 13.19
N VAL A 7 -13.02 1.60 12.71
CA VAL A 7 -12.23 0.39 13.00
C VAL A 7 -10.76 0.51 12.62
N PHE A 8 -10.43 1.30 11.59
CA PHE A 8 -9.05 1.47 11.12
C PHE A 8 -8.36 2.71 11.67
N MET A 9 -9.04 3.55 12.45
CA MET A 9 -8.45 4.77 13.02
C MET A 9 -7.20 4.53 13.88
N PRO A 10 -7.11 3.45 14.69
CA PRO A 10 -5.88 3.13 15.41
C PRO A 10 -4.69 2.90 14.47
N LEU A 11 -4.88 2.11 13.42
CA LEU A 11 -3.84 1.83 12.42
C LEU A 11 -3.42 3.08 11.66
N ILE A 12 -4.38 3.93 11.28
CA ILE A 12 -4.11 5.20 10.60
C ILE A 12 -3.29 6.12 11.50
N THR A 13 -3.59 6.15 12.81
CA THR A 13 -2.88 7.00 13.78
C THR A 13 -1.44 6.52 13.98
N GLU A 14 -1.23 5.20 14.09
CA GLU A 14 0.10 4.59 14.17
C GLU A 14 0.92 4.87 12.91
N ASP A 15 0.36 4.60 11.74
CA ASP A 15 1.01 4.79 10.45
C ASP A 15 1.35 6.27 10.23
N ARG A 16 0.45 7.20 10.58
CA ARG A 16 0.70 8.64 10.51
C ARG A 16 1.86 9.06 11.41
N THR A 17 1.93 8.51 12.62
CA THR A 17 3.02 8.85 13.57
C THR A 17 4.38 8.41 13.03
N THR A 18 4.43 7.23 12.40
CA THR A 18 5.69 6.65 11.91
C THR A 18 6.12 7.20 10.54
N LEU A 19 5.17 7.31 9.61
CA LEU A 19 5.40 7.70 8.22
C LEU A 19 5.31 9.21 7.99
N GLY A 20 4.53 9.92 8.81
CA GLY A 20 4.29 11.36 8.67
C GLY A 20 5.55 12.21 8.47
N PRO A 21 6.63 12.01 9.25
CA PRO A 21 7.87 12.78 9.10
C PRO A 21 8.58 12.64 7.74
N ILE A 22 8.25 11.63 6.93
CA ILE A 22 8.91 11.37 5.64
C ILE A 22 8.26 12.18 4.52
N PHE A 23 6.96 12.45 4.64
CA PHE A 23 6.16 13.13 3.64
C PHE A 23 6.06 14.63 3.94
N SER A 24 6.09 15.45 2.88
CA SER A 24 5.89 16.90 2.98
C SER A 24 4.46 17.29 3.35
N LYS A 25 3.50 16.42 3.00
CA LYS A 25 2.07 16.63 3.24
C LYS A 25 1.39 15.28 3.50
N PHE A 26 0.46 15.28 4.45
CA PHE A 26 -0.39 14.13 4.75
C PHE A 26 -1.85 14.58 4.67
N GLU A 27 -2.66 13.88 3.88
CA GLU A 27 -4.09 14.11 3.75
C GLU A 27 -4.87 12.84 4.06
N MET A 28 -5.93 12.99 4.84
CA MET A 28 -6.90 11.92 5.06
C MET A 28 -8.13 12.24 4.21
N GLY A 29 -8.36 11.46 3.15
CA GLY A 29 -9.63 11.50 2.44
C GLY A 29 -10.76 11.04 3.37
N THR A 30 -11.81 11.86 3.48
CA THR A 30 -13.02 11.56 4.25
C THR A 30 -14.06 10.88 3.36
N GLY A 31 -14.61 9.75 3.80
CA GLY A 31 -15.62 9.01 3.04
C GLY A 31 -15.09 8.53 1.68
N TYR A 32 -15.82 8.86 0.60
CA TYR A 32 -15.51 8.40 -0.76
C TYR A 32 -14.63 9.36 -1.57
N GLU A 33 -14.18 10.47 -0.97
CA GLU A 33 -13.30 11.41 -1.67
C GLU A 33 -11.88 10.86 -1.77
N VAL A 34 -11.41 10.69 -3.02
CA VAL A 34 -10.07 10.17 -3.29
C VAL A 34 -9.07 11.33 -3.31
N PRO A 35 -8.13 11.43 -2.36
CA PRO A 35 -7.17 12.53 -2.29
C PRO A 35 -6.19 12.48 -3.47
N LYS A 36 -5.67 13.63 -3.88
CA LYS A 36 -4.61 13.71 -4.88
C LYS A 36 -3.24 13.57 -4.21
N CYS A 37 -2.51 12.51 -4.54
CA CYS A 37 -1.25 12.19 -3.87
C CYS A 37 -0.37 11.26 -4.72
N ASP A 38 0.94 11.27 -4.48
CA ASP A 38 1.89 10.37 -5.15
C ASP A 38 1.87 8.95 -4.57
N VAL A 39 1.57 8.82 -3.27
CA VAL A 39 1.50 7.56 -2.53
C VAL A 39 0.16 7.49 -1.79
N LEU A 40 -0.65 6.48 -2.11
CA LEU A 40 -1.98 6.29 -1.54
C LEU A 40 -1.99 5.09 -0.59
N PHE A 41 -2.25 5.32 0.69
CA PHE A 41 -2.61 4.27 1.65
C PHE A 41 -4.13 4.17 1.75
N VAL A 42 -4.68 2.96 1.56
CA VAL A 42 -6.10 2.63 1.64
C VAL A 42 -6.30 1.67 2.81
N TYR A 43 -7.25 1.99 3.69
CA TYR A 43 -7.63 1.14 4.83
C TYR A 43 -9.03 0.60 4.60
N SER A 44 -9.13 -0.69 4.28
CA SER A 44 -10.36 -1.38 3.91
C SER A 44 -10.20 -2.90 4.01
N ASP A 45 -11.30 -3.60 4.21
CA ASP A 45 -11.36 -5.03 3.91
C ASP A 45 -11.56 -5.25 2.42
N ILE A 46 -10.96 -6.31 1.88
CA ILE A 46 -11.23 -6.84 0.54
C ILE A 46 -12.34 -7.88 0.65
N ALA A 47 -13.38 -7.72 -0.18
CA ALA A 47 -14.39 -8.75 -0.36
C ALA A 47 -13.82 -10.00 -1.03
N SER A 48 -14.54 -11.13 -0.97
CA SER A 48 -14.10 -12.39 -1.57
C SER A 48 -13.93 -12.34 -3.10
N ASP A 49 -14.57 -11.38 -3.76
CA ASP A 49 -14.41 -11.10 -5.20
C ASP A 49 -13.21 -10.19 -5.53
N GLY A 50 -12.45 -9.77 -4.52
CA GLY A 50 -11.29 -8.89 -4.67
C GLY A 50 -11.60 -7.39 -4.71
N SER A 51 -12.88 -6.99 -4.63
CA SER A 51 -13.30 -5.58 -4.62
C SER A 51 -13.20 -4.96 -3.22
N LEU A 52 -13.22 -3.62 -3.15
CA LEU A 52 -13.25 -2.87 -1.89
C LEU A 52 -14.69 -2.48 -1.49
N GLY A 53 -15.66 -3.36 -1.74
CA GLY A 53 -17.03 -3.26 -1.21
C GLY A 53 -18.00 -2.31 -1.93
N LEU A 54 -17.56 -1.57 -2.97
CA LEU A 54 -18.42 -0.64 -3.72
C LEU A 54 -18.60 -1.05 -5.20
N GLY A 55 -18.50 -2.35 -5.48
CA GLY A 55 -18.63 -2.90 -6.83
C GLY A 55 -17.30 -3.08 -7.57
N LYS A 56 -17.38 -3.62 -8.79
CA LYS A 56 -16.24 -4.17 -9.54
C LYS A 56 -15.21 -3.13 -9.99
N ASP A 57 -15.60 -1.88 -10.18
CA ASP A 57 -14.69 -0.79 -10.58
C ASP A 57 -14.08 -0.07 -9.37
N PHE A 58 -14.35 -0.55 -8.15
CA PHE A 58 -13.80 -0.01 -6.91
C PHE A 58 -12.69 -0.92 -6.39
N THR A 59 -11.59 -0.95 -7.14
CA THR A 59 -10.38 -1.70 -6.81
C THR A 59 -9.22 -0.76 -6.50
N LEU A 60 -8.14 -1.29 -5.91
CA LEU A 60 -6.94 -0.52 -5.61
C LEU A 60 -6.34 0.17 -6.85
N ARG A 61 -6.42 -0.47 -8.04
CA ARG A 61 -5.99 0.11 -9.33
C ARG A 61 -6.76 1.38 -9.68
N HIS A 62 -8.08 1.33 -9.56
CA HIS A 62 -8.95 2.47 -9.87
C HIS A 62 -8.75 3.60 -8.86
N LEU A 63 -8.59 3.28 -7.57
CA LEU A 63 -8.26 4.28 -6.55
C LEU A 63 -6.91 4.94 -6.82
N ALA A 64 -5.88 4.17 -7.15
CA ALA A 64 -4.57 4.70 -7.51
C ALA A 64 -4.66 5.67 -8.70
N GLN A 65 -5.38 5.28 -9.75
CA GLN A 65 -5.60 6.13 -10.92
C GLN A 65 -6.33 7.43 -10.55
N ARG A 66 -7.42 7.35 -9.76
CA ARG A 66 -8.19 8.52 -9.34
C ARG A 66 -7.38 9.46 -8.45
N ALA A 67 -6.53 8.92 -7.58
CA ALA A 67 -5.60 9.70 -6.75
C ALA A 67 -4.46 10.33 -7.56
N GLY A 68 -4.16 9.77 -8.74
CA GLY A 68 -2.92 10.10 -9.46
C GLY A 68 -1.67 9.48 -8.81
N ALA A 69 -1.86 8.48 -7.95
CA ALA A 69 -0.79 7.86 -7.19
C ALA A 69 0.05 6.93 -8.08
N SER A 70 1.38 7.00 -7.89
CA SER A 70 2.34 6.08 -8.51
C SER A 70 2.58 4.83 -7.67
N ILE A 71 2.20 4.89 -6.39
CA ILE A 71 2.22 3.78 -5.43
C ILE A 71 0.88 3.75 -4.69
N ALA A 72 0.23 2.59 -4.64
CA ALA A 72 -0.96 2.40 -3.81
C ALA A 72 -0.82 1.16 -2.94
N VAL A 73 -1.21 1.29 -1.68
CA VAL A 73 -1.06 0.27 -0.64
C VAL A 73 -2.42 0.04 0.00
N LEU A 74 -2.91 -1.19 -0.02
CA LEU A 74 -3.96 -1.60 0.91
C LEU A 74 -3.30 -1.97 2.24
N ALA A 75 -3.47 -1.09 3.23
CA ALA A 75 -2.66 -1.04 4.43
C ALA A 75 -3.17 -1.92 5.58
N SER A 76 -4.43 -2.34 5.52
CA SER A 76 -5.09 -3.25 6.47
C SER A 76 -4.76 -4.71 6.16
N ASN A 77 -4.77 -5.55 7.20
CA ASN A 77 -4.67 -7.00 7.06
C ASN A 77 -5.83 -7.54 6.23
N ASN A 78 -5.54 -8.44 5.31
CA ASN A 78 -6.55 -9.08 4.47
C ASN A 78 -6.22 -10.56 4.26
N PRO A 79 -7.24 -11.44 4.17
CA PRO A 79 -6.99 -12.84 3.91
C PRO A 79 -6.18 -13.05 2.62
N PRO A 80 -5.15 -13.93 2.62
CA PRO A 80 -4.32 -14.20 1.46
C PRO A 80 -5.11 -14.49 0.18
N GLU A 81 -6.18 -15.28 0.29
CA GLU A 81 -7.06 -15.64 -0.80
C GLU A 81 -7.72 -14.41 -1.45
N HIS A 82 -8.18 -13.44 -0.66
CA HIS A 82 -8.81 -12.22 -1.17
C HIS A 82 -7.76 -11.30 -1.80
N GLY A 83 -6.58 -11.20 -1.19
CA GLY A 83 -5.45 -10.45 -1.75
C GLY A 83 -5.01 -10.99 -3.11
N ILE A 84 -4.96 -12.33 -3.27
CA ILE A 84 -4.63 -12.98 -4.54
C ILE A 84 -5.69 -12.67 -5.60
N VAL A 85 -6.98 -12.77 -5.26
CA VAL A 85 -8.08 -12.45 -6.19
C VAL A 85 -8.00 -10.98 -6.61
N ALA A 86 -7.88 -10.06 -5.66
CA ALA A 86 -7.74 -8.62 -5.91
C ALA A 86 -6.53 -8.31 -6.83
N SER A 87 -5.41 -8.98 -6.61
CA SER A 87 -4.20 -8.79 -7.43
C SER A 87 -4.38 -9.19 -8.90
N LYS A 88 -5.35 -10.07 -9.19
CA LYS A 88 -5.66 -10.57 -10.54
C LYS A 88 -6.77 -9.78 -11.24
N LEU A 89 -7.51 -8.92 -10.54
CA LEU A 89 -8.56 -8.11 -11.15
C LEU A 89 -8.01 -7.23 -12.26
N SER A 90 -8.81 -6.96 -13.30
CA SER A 90 -8.43 -6.01 -14.34
C SER A 90 -8.44 -4.57 -13.81
N GLY A 91 -7.77 -3.67 -14.53
CA GLY A 91 -7.80 -2.25 -14.24
C GLY A 91 -6.58 -1.49 -14.79
N PRO A 92 -6.53 -0.17 -14.56
CA PRO A 92 -5.42 0.67 -15.00
C PRO A 92 -4.11 0.28 -14.32
N LYS A 93 -3.12 -0.14 -15.10
CA LYS A 93 -1.77 -0.51 -14.64
C LYS A 93 -0.83 0.68 -14.61
N ARG A 94 -1.14 1.66 -13.75
CA ARG A 94 -0.42 2.95 -13.67
C ARG A 94 0.34 3.18 -12.36
N ALA A 95 0.23 2.27 -11.40
CA ALA A 95 0.86 2.38 -10.10
C ALA A 95 1.50 1.06 -9.70
N ASN A 96 2.52 1.10 -8.84
CA ASN A 96 2.93 -0.08 -8.10
C ASN A 96 1.95 -0.32 -6.96
N LEU A 97 1.52 -1.57 -6.79
CA LEU A 97 0.43 -1.94 -5.91
C LEU A 97 0.93 -2.88 -4.82
N VAL A 98 0.49 -2.65 -3.59
CA VAL A 98 0.77 -3.53 -2.46
C VAL A 98 -0.52 -3.93 -1.78
N TRP A 99 -0.76 -5.22 -1.63
CA TRP A 99 -1.81 -5.77 -0.78
C TRP A 99 -1.19 -6.36 0.47
N THR A 100 -1.66 -5.94 1.64
CA THR A 100 -1.14 -6.42 2.92
C THR A 100 -1.94 -7.64 3.38
N LEU A 101 -1.23 -8.75 3.57
CA LEU A 101 -1.82 -9.98 4.09
C LEU A 101 -1.74 -9.98 5.62
N ASP A 102 -0.54 -9.65 6.13
CA ASP A 102 -0.28 -9.48 7.55
C ASP A 102 0.71 -8.33 7.78
N ARG A 103 0.25 -7.29 8.49
CA ARG A 103 1.06 -6.14 8.89
C ARG A 103 2.18 -6.52 9.85
N ARG A 104 1.99 -7.57 10.66
CA ARG A 104 2.86 -7.90 11.80
C ARG A 104 3.12 -6.70 12.73
N GLY A 105 2.04 -5.99 13.05
CA GLY A 105 2.08 -4.81 13.93
C GLY A 105 2.96 -3.69 13.36
N ASP A 106 3.95 -3.28 14.13
CA ASP A 106 4.83 -2.13 13.84
C ASP A 106 5.84 -2.40 12.69
N ALA A 107 6.01 -3.67 12.29
CA ALA A 107 6.83 -4.06 11.15
C ALA A 107 6.34 -3.38 9.86
N PHE A 108 5.02 -3.26 9.67
CA PHE A 108 4.43 -2.61 8.50
C PHE A 108 4.87 -1.15 8.34
N PRO A 109 4.58 -0.23 9.28
CA PRO A 109 4.98 1.16 9.11
C PRO A 109 6.50 1.34 9.10
N ARG A 110 7.27 0.50 9.81
CA ARG A 110 8.74 0.50 9.73
C ARG A 110 9.26 0.13 8.34
N PHE A 111 8.68 -0.90 7.73
CA PHE A 111 9.03 -1.34 6.38
C PHE A 111 8.82 -0.22 5.35
N PHE A 112 7.63 0.41 5.35
CA PHE A 112 7.34 1.51 4.43
C PHE A 112 8.17 2.76 4.71
N LYS A 113 8.49 3.03 5.97
CA LYS A 113 9.42 4.10 6.33
C LYS A 113 10.80 3.89 5.70
N GLU A 114 11.34 2.70 5.81
CA GLU A 114 12.64 2.36 5.21
C GLU A 114 12.58 2.40 3.68
N LEU A 115 11.52 1.83 3.08
CA LEU A 115 11.30 1.85 1.63
C LEU A 115 11.32 3.27 1.08
N PHE A 116 10.52 4.17 1.67
CA PHE A 116 10.39 5.54 1.22
C PHE A 116 11.63 6.39 1.52
N THR A 117 12.34 6.10 2.61
CA THR A 117 13.64 6.73 2.90
C THR A 117 14.65 6.40 1.80
N ARG A 118 14.76 5.13 1.41
CA ARG A 118 15.62 4.70 0.30
C ARG A 118 15.22 5.31 -1.04
N MET A 119 13.92 5.42 -1.29
CA MET A 119 13.41 6.06 -2.51
C MET A 119 13.72 7.55 -2.55
N LYS A 120 13.58 8.25 -1.43
CA LYS A 120 13.99 9.67 -1.29
C LYS A 120 15.49 9.84 -1.48
N GLY A 121 16.28 8.83 -1.12
CA GLY A 121 17.71 8.72 -1.45
C GLY A 121 18.01 8.38 -2.92
N GLY A 122 17.01 8.41 -3.81
CA GLY A 122 17.16 8.25 -5.24
C GLY A 122 17.01 6.82 -5.76
N LYS A 123 16.75 5.81 -4.92
CA LYS A 123 16.47 4.44 -5.40
C LYS A 123 15.07 4.35 -6.01
N SER A 124 14.89 3.50 -7.01
CA SER A 124 13.55 3.12 -7.46
C SER A 124 12.88 2.17 -6.45
N MET A 125 11.56 2.13 -6.45
CA MET A 125 10.78 1.26 -5.57
C MET A 125 11.20 -0.22 -5.70
N PRO A 126 11.37 -0.82 -6.89
CA PRO A 126 11.80 -2.22 -6.98
C PRO A 126 13.18 -2.48 -6.38
N LEU A 127 14.15 -1.58 -6.60
CA LEU A 127 15.50 -1.71 -6.04
C LEU A 127 15.52 -1.51 -4.52
N ALA A 128 14.74 -0.55 -4.03
CA ALA A 128 14.59 -0.33 -2.59
C ALA A 128 13.90 -1.53 -1.92
N TRP A 129 12.85 -2.08 -2.54
CA TRP A 129 12.10 -3.24 -2.07
C TRP A 129 12.97 -4.48 -1.92
N VAL A 130 13.69 -4.88 -2.99
CA VAL A 130 14.57 -6.07 -2.96
C VAL A 130 15.68 -5.92 -1.93
N ALA A 131 16.15 -4.70 -1.69
CA ALA A 131 17.19 -4.45 -0.70
C ALA A 131 16.67 -4.49 0.76
N ILE A 132 15.36 -4.50 0.98
CA ILE A 132 14.73 -4.67 2.31
C ILE A 132 14.20 -6.10 2.46
N ALA A 133 13.53 -6.62 1.43
CA ALA A 133 12.92 -7.95 1.37
C ALA A 133 13.53 -8.78 0.22
N PRO A 134 14.77 -9.29 0.37
CA PRO A 134 15.42 -10.08 -0.68
C PRO A 134 14.73 -11.44 -0.85
N GLN A 135 14.39 -11.83 -2.09
CA GLN A 135 13.57 -13.03 -2.36
C GLN A 135 14.21 -14.36 -1.90
N TYR A 136 15.54 -14.43 -1.85
CA TYR A 136 16.30 -15.66 -1.60
C TYR A 136 16.74 -15.82 -0.13
N GLN A 137 16.38 -14.90 0.77
CA GLN A 137 16.74 -14.97 2.19
C GLN A 137 15.48 -14.95 3.05
N SER A 138 14.90 -16.13 3.29
CA SER A 138 13.67 -16.30 4.07
C SER A 138 13.79 -15.81 5.52
N GLU A 139 14.98 -15.90 6.12
CA GLU A 139 15.22 -15.41 7.49
C GLU A 139 15.08 -13.89 7.59
N ALA A 140 15.42 -13.15 6.52
CA ALA A 140 15.29 -11.70 6.48
C ALA A 140 13.83 -11.23 6.50
N HIS A 141 12.86 -12.14 6.34
CA HIS A 141 11.43 -11.81 6.26
C HIS A 141 10.69 -12.01 7.58
N ARG A 142 11.33 -12.52 8.64
CA ARG A 142 10.67 -12.75 9.93
C ARG A 142 10.12 -11.47 10.55
N ASP A 143 10.82 -10.36 10.37
CA ASP A 143 10.45 -9.06 10.94
C ASP A 143 9.79 -8.12 9.93
N LEU A 144 9.35 -8.65 8.78
CA LEU A 144 8.72 -7.88 7.69
C LEU A 144 7.23 -8.19 7.59
N PRO A 145 6.40 -7.23 7.13
CA PRO A 145 5.01 -7.51 6.82
C PRO A 145 4.89 -8.51 5.67
N GLU A 146 3.86 -9.33 5.69
CA GLU A 146 3.48 -10.18 4.57
C GLU A 146 2.65 -9.37 3.57
N THR A 147 3.16 -9.28 2.35
CA THR A 147 2.55 -8.47 1.30
C THR A 147 2.62 -9.15 -0.06
N ILE A 148 1.65 -8.87 -0.90
CA ILE A 148 1.73 -9.10 -2.35
C ILE A 148 2.08 -7.75 -2.97
N CYS A 149 3.21 -7.67 -3.67
CA CYS A 149 3.63 -6.46 -4.37
C CYS A 149 3.66 -6.67 -5.88
N GLN A 150 2.97 -5.80 -6.63
CA GLN A 150 3.00 -5.78 -8.09
C GLN A 150 3.60 -4.47 -8.58
N MET A 151 4.72 -4.57 -9.28
CA MET A 151 5.45 -3.42 -9.82
C MET A 151 4.90 -3.01 -11.19
N GLU A 152 3.58 -2.73 -11.29
CA GLU A 152 2.93 -2.50 -12.59
C GLU A 152 3.41 -1.22 -13.29
N ALA A 153 3.82 -0.20 -12.54
CA ALA A 153 4.41 1.04 -13.07
C ALA A 153 5.95 0.95 -13.21
N GLY A 154 6.55 -0.21 -12.91
CA GLY A 154 7.98 -0.45 -13.05
C GLY A 154 8.84 0.33 -12.05
N GLN A 155 9.84 1.05 -12.57
CA GLN A 155 10.92 1.70 -11.80
C GLN A 155 10.49 3.05 -11.20
N VAL A 156 9.35 3.08 -10.49
CA VAL A 156 8.85 4.28 -9.81
C VAL A 156 9.91 4.86 -8.87
N ARG A 157 10.10 6.18 -8.92
CA ARG A 157 11.03 6.96 -8.08
C ARG A 157 10.29 8.20 -7.56
N PHE A 158 10.67 8.66 -6.37
CA PHE A 158 10.26 9.99 -5.94
C PHE A 158 11.00 11.04 -6.76
N ARG A 159 10.29 12.10 -7.13
CA ARG A 159 10.82 13.26 -7.84
C ARG A 159 11.22 14.34 -6.85
#